data_AF-A0A850M6X7-F1
#
_entry.id   AF-A0A850M6X7-F1
#
_cell.length_a   1.000
_cell.length_b   1.000
_cell.length_c   1.000
_cell.angle_alpha   90.00
_cell.angle_beta   90.00
_cell.angle_gamma   90.00
#
_symmetry.space_group_name_H-M   'P 1'
#
loop_
_entity.id
_entity.type
_entity.pdbx_description
1 polymer ?
#
loop_
_entity_poly.entity_id
_entity_poly.type
_entity_poly.pdbx_seq_one_letter_code
_entity_poly.pdbx_strand_id
1 'polypeptide(L)'
;MLASLEVSIKNAIPEGTVDHKPSGVQLASPFYQKREIMKLPPSAKFILYLLRSKGAMNRKRIIQKTLMPDRTVGFALKLLLEKNLIRKEDPEALVKRTSEKRRRRRKRDRRITNYNIVSTILPFVMAEV
;
A
#
# COMPACT_ATOMS: atom_id res chain seq x y z
N MET A 1 -12.53 40.26 32.77
CA MET A 1 -12.15 39.91 31.39
C MET A 1 -10.65 40.12 31.30
N LEU A 2 -9.73 39.17 31.17
CA LEU A 2 -9.66 37.88 30.47
C LEU A 2 -8.94 36.88 31.43
N ALA A 3 -9.61 35.81 31.87
CA ALA A 3 -9.40 34.43 31.40
C ALA A 3 -7.95 33.91 31.55
N SER A 4 -7.73 33.29 32.71
CA SER A 4 -6.83 32.18 32.98
C SER A 4 -6.70 31.19 31.81
N LEU A 5 -5.48 30.85 31.38
CA LEU A 5 -5.19 29.60 30.64
C LEU A 5 -3.68 29.37 30.41
N GLU A 6 -2.87 29.46 31.47
CA GLU A 6 -1.58 28.74 31.52
C GLU A 6 -1.76 27.50 32.40
N VAL A 7 -2.41 26.47 31.85
CA VAL A 7 -2.52 25.18 32.53
C VAL A 7 -2.24 24.06 31.52
N SER A 8 -1.09 23.42 31.73
CA SER A 8 -0.90 21.98 31.56
C SER A 8 -0.97 21.40 30.14
N ILE A 9 0.08 21.61 29.35
CA ILE A 9 0.46 20.69 28.25
C ILE A 9 1.49 19.67 28.75
N LYS A 10 1.23 19.07 29.91
CA LYS A 10 1.87 17.84 30.37
C LYS A 10 0.76 16.86 30.69
N ASN A 11 0.87 15.66 30.14
CA ASN A 11 0.03 14.46 30.33
C ASN A 11 -1.03 14.22 29.25
N ALA A 12 -0.67 13.42 28.24
CA ALA A 12 -1.50 12.33 27.73
C ALA A 12 -0.77 11.55 26.62
N ILE A 13 0.22 10.73 26.99
CA ILE A 13 0.51 9.51 26.22
C ILE A 13 0.38 8.37 27.22
N PRO A 14 -0.77 7.68 27.30
CA PRO A 14 -0.86 6.46 28.05
C PRO A 14 -0.13 5.35 27.28
N GLU A 15 0.99 4.90 27.85
CA GLU A 15 1.58 3.59 27.60
C GLU A 15 0.57 2.53 28.07
N GLY A 16 -0.04 1.77 27.16
CA GLY A 16 -1.00 0.72 27.54
C GLY A 16 -1.87 0.19 26.40
N THR A 17 -1.52 -1.00 25.92
CA THR A 17 -2.39 -2.06 25.37
C THR A 17 -3.80 -1.68 24.90
N VAL A 18 -4.02 -1.59 23.58
CA VAL A 18 -5.34 -1.89 23.00
C VAL A 18 -5.17 -2.55 21.63
N ASP A 19 -5.56 -3.81 21.54
CA ASP A 19 -5.90 -4.49 20.30
C ASP A 19 -7.05 -3.74 19.63
N HIS A 20 -6.73 -2.86 18.68
CA HIS A 20 -7.74 -2.32 17.79
C HIS A 20 -7.31 -2.51 16.34
N LYS A 21 -7.92 -3.50 15.71
CA LYS A 21 -8.05 -3.62 14.26
C LYS A 21 -8.85 -2.41 13.78
N PRO A 22 -8.28 -1.43 13.05
CA PRO A 22 -9.09 -0.42 12.42
C PRO A 22 -9.71 -1.06 11.18
N SER A 23 -10.87 -1.69 11.38
CA SER A 23 -11.83 -1.93 10.31
C SER A 23 -12.39 -0.58 9.89
N GLY A 24 -12.14 -0.18 8.64
CA GLY A 24 -12.69 1.05 8.06
C GLY A 24 -11.61 2.08 7.79
N VAL A 25 -11.38 2.32 6.51
CA VAL A 25 -10.47 3.32 5.97
C VAL A 25 -10.84 4.71 6.50
N GLN A 26 -10.05 5.27 7.41
CA GLN A 26 -10.05 6.71 7.69
C GLN A 26 -8.71 7.16 8.26
N LEU A 27 -8.15 8.16 7.59
CA LEU A 27 -6.90 8.89 7.82
C LEU A 27 -6.16 8.54 9.12
N ALA A 28 -5.43 7.42 9.10
CA ALA A 28 -4.37 7.21 10.06
C ALA A 28 -3.31 8.28 9.80
N SER A 29 -2.96 9.07 10.83
CA SER A 29 -1.89 10.06 10.71
C SER A 29 -0.66 9.43 10.02
N PRO A 30 0.09 10.15 9.17
CA PRO A 30 1.18 9.58 8.37
C PRO A 30 2.17 8.73 9.19
N PHE A 31 2.32 9.07 10.47
CA PHE A 31 3.10 8.32 11.45
C PHE A 31 2.60 6.88 11.68
N TYR A 32 1.30 6.68 11.84
CA TYR A 32 0.71 5.35 12.03
C TYR A 32 0.93 4.47 10.80
N GLN A 33 0.77 5.04 9.61
CA GLN A 33 0.96 4.33 8.36
C GLN A 33 2.43 3.91 8.17
N LYS A 34 3.38 4.80 8.50
CA LYS A 34 4.82 4.50 8.54
C LYS A 34 5.12 3.36 9.52
N ARG A 35 4.56 3.41 10.74
CA ARG A 35 4.76 2.37 11.77
C ARG A 35 4.27 1.00 11.29
N GLU A 36 3.10 0.94 10.65
CA GLU A 36 2.56 -0.32 10.12
C GLU A 36 3.37 -0.88 8.95
N ILE A 37 3.93 0.00 8.11
CA ILE A 37 4.85 -0.41 7.04
C ILE A 37 6.17 -0.92 7.63
N MET A 38 6.69 -0.30 8.69
CA MET A 38 7.94 -0.74 9.32
C MET A 38 7.86 -2.16 9.88
N LYS A 39 6.69 -2.55 10.41
CA LYS A 39 6.38 -3.90 10.89
C LYS A 39 6.27 -4.95 9.79
N LEU A 40 6.20 -4.56 8.51
CA LEU A 40 6.12 -5.53 7.42
C LEU A 40 7.41 -6.35 7.28
N PRO A 41 7.30 -7.63 6.86
CA PRO A 41 8.46 -8.41 6.46
C PRO A 41 9.26 -7.73 5.34
N PRO A 42 10.58 -7.97 5.23
CA PRO A 42 11.43 -7.34 4.21
C PRO A 42 10.91 -7.54 2.78
N SER A 43 10.45 -8.75 2.45
CA SER A 43 9.89 -9.08 1.14
C SER A 43 8.64 -8.25 0.79
N ALA A 44 7.76 -8.04 1.76
CA ALA A 44 6.55 -7.23 1.59
C ALA A 44 6.90 -5.74 1.44
N LYS A 45 7.82 -5.22 2.26
CA LYS A 45 8.32 -3.84 2.13
C LYS A 45 8.92 -3.60 0.74
N PHE A 46 9.75 -4.53 0.28
CA PHE A 46 10.40 -4.41 -1.02
C PHE A 46 9.42 -4.44 -2.19
N ILE A 47 8.41 -5.33 -2.17
CA ILE A 47 7.37 -5.33 -3.21
C ILE A 47 6.56 -4.04 -3.18
N LEU A 48 6.23 -3.52 -1.99
CA LEU A 48 5.53 -2.25 -1.87
C LEU A 48 6.33 -1.10 -2.49
N TYR A 49 7.63 -1.01 -2.20
CA TYR A 49 8.56 -0.07 -2.83
C TYR A 49 8.63 -0.26 -4.35
N LEU A 50 8.69 -1.51 -4.83
CA LEU A 50 8.75 -1.83 -6.25
C LEU A 50 7.50 -1.39 -7.00
N LEU A 51 6.31 -1.63 -6.45
CA LEU A 51 5.04 -1.21 -7.05
C LEU A 51 4.89 0.31 -7.04
N ARG A 52 5.38 0.99 -6.00
CA ARG A 52 5.41 2.46 -5.93
C ARG A 52 6.32 3.08 -7.00
N SER A 53 7.50 2.48 -7.21
CA SER A 53 8.52 3.00 -8.13
C SER A 53 8.24 2.64 -9.59
N LYS A 54 7.77 1.42 -9.88
CA LYS A 54 7.55 0.91 -11.25
C LYS A 54 6.09 0.88 -11.69
N GLY A 55 5.17 1.20 -10.79
CA GLY A 55 3.74 1.18 -11.04
C GLY A 55 3.13 -0.24 -11.05
N ALA A 56 1.91 -0.32 -11.56
CA ALA A 56 1.11 -1.53 -11.52
C ALA A 56 1.76 -2.71 -12.26
N MET A 57 1.80 -3.88 -11.61
CA MET A 57 2.55 -5.03 -12.12
C MET A 57 1.90 -6.36 -11.76
N ASN A 58 1.96 -7.36 -12.65
CA ASN A 58 1.49 -8.71 -12.36
C ASN A 58 2.52 -9.54 -11.57
N ARG A 59 2.06 -10.62 -10.94
CA ARG A 59 2.90 -11.52 -10.12
C ARG A 59 4.12 -12.06 -10.87
N LYS A 60 3.95 -12.48 -12.13
CA LYS A 60 5.04 -13.00 -12.97
C LYS A 60 6.17 -11.99 -13.15
N ARG A 61 5.82 -10.74 -13.44
CA ARG A 61 6.82 -9.67 -13.66
C ARG A 61 7.45 -9.23 -12.35
N ILE A 62 6.72 -9.27 -11.24
CA ILE A 62 7.29 -9.05 -9.89
C ILE A 62 8.38 -10.11 -9.62
N ILE A 63 8.09 -11.40 -9.82
CA ILE A 63 9.06 -12.49 -9.66
C ILE A 63 10.31 -12.25 -10.52
N GLN A 64 10.13 -11.91 -11.80
CA GLN A 64 11.26 -11.64 -12.70
C GLN A 64 12.10 -10.42 -12.28
N LYS A 65 11.48 -9.41 -11.66
CA LYS A 65 12.17 -8.18 -11.24
C LYS A 65 12.84 -8.29 -9.87
N THR A 66 12.32 -9.15 -8.98
CA THR A 66 12.85 -9.32 -7.63
C THR A 66 13.73 -10.55 -7.48
N LEU A 67 13.63 -11.51 -8.42
CA LEU A 67 14.24 -12.84 -8.33
C LEU A 67 13.83 -13.64 -7.08
N MET A 68 12.74 -13.24 -6.41
CA MET A 68 12.22 -13.97 -5.26
C MET A 68 11.43 -15.22 -5.70
N PRO A 69 11.40 -16.28 -4.88
CA PRO A 69 10.56 -17.44 -5.13
C PRO A 69 9.08 -17.06 -5.28
N ASP A 70 8.35 -17.80 -6.13
CA ASP A 70 6.92 -17.56 -6.36
C ASP A 70 6.11 -17.58 -5.05
N ARG A 71 6.44 -18.49 -4.13
CA ARG A 71 5.80 -18.59 -2.81
C ARG A 71 6.00 -17.33 -1.97
N THR A 72 7.21 -16.78 -1.95
CA THR A 72 7.55 -15.55 -1.22
C THR A 72 6.80 -14.35 -1.79
N VAL A 73 6.75 -14.21 -3.12
CA VAL A 73 5.98 -13.16 -3.78
C VAL A 73 4.48 -13.32 -3.49
N GLY A 74 3.96 -14.55 -3.54
CA GLY A 74 2.57 -14.85 -3.23
C GLY A 74 2.19 -14.46 -1.79
N PHE A 75 3.03 -14.85 -0.83
CA PHE A 75 2.84 -14.49 0.58
C PHE A 75 2.85 -12.97 0.78
N ALA A 76 3.85 -12.28 0.23
CA ALA A 76 3.96 -10.83 0.36
C ALA A 76 2.77 -10.09 -0.28
N LEU A 77 2.32 -10.49 -1.48
CA LEU A 77 1.14 -9.92 -2.11
C LEU A 77 -0.14 -10.17 -1.31
N LYS A 78 -0.31 -11.37 -0.76
CA LYS A 78 -1.44 -11.70 0.12
C LYS A 78 -1.45 -10.78 1.35
N LEU A 79 -0.33 -10.66 2.04
CA LEU A 79 -0.20 -9.82 3.23
C LEU A 79 -0.47 -8.34 2.93
N LEU A 80 0.05 -7.82 1.82
CA LEU A 80 -0.16 -6.43 1.41
C LEU A 80 -1.62 -6.15 1.03
N LEU A 81 -2.32 -7.12 0.44
CA LEU A 81 -3.76 -7.03 0.17
C LEU A 81 -4.57 -7.03 1.46
N GLU A 82 -4.28 -7.94 2.39
CA GLU A 82 -4.95 -8.03 3.69
C GLU A 82 -4.79 -6.73 4.50
N LYS A 83 -3.62 -6.08 4.39
CA LYS A 83 -3.35 -4.77 4.99
C LYS A 83 -3.86 -3.58 4.18
N ASN A 84 -4.57 -3.80 3.07
CA ASN A 84 -5.10 -2.75 2.17
C ASN A 84 -4.04 -1.76 1.65
N LEU A 85 -2.78 -2.19 1.54
CA LEU A 85 -1.68 -1.36 1.02
C LEU A 85 -1.62 -1.39 -0.51
N ILE A 86 -2.08 -2.50 -1.09
CA ILE A 86 -2.20 -2.70 -2.54
C ILE A 86 -3.62 -3.15 -2.90
N ARG A 87 -3.98 -2.96 -4.16
CA ARG A 87 -5.22 -3.44 -4.76
C ARG A 87 -4.93 -4.23 -6.04
N LYS A 88 -5.84 -5.12 -6.39
CA LYS A 88 -5.88 -5.76 -7.69
C LYS A 88 -6.47 -4.79 -8.70
N GLU A 89 -5.81 -4.63 -9.84
CA GLU A 89 -6.26 -3.82 -10.95
C GLU A 89 -6.42 -4.70 -12.19
N ASP A 90 -7.60 -4.62 -12.78
CA ASP A 90 -7.84 -5.23 -14.07
C ASP A 90 -7.11 -4.42 -15.15
N PRO A 91 -6.26 -5.05 -15.98
CA PRO A 91 -5.52 -4.35 -17.03
C PRO A 91 -6.44 -3.65 -18.04
N GLU A 92 -7.68 -4.11 -18.18
CA GLU A 92 -8.66 -3.55 -19.10
C GLU A 92 -9.42 -2.33 -18.50
N ALA A 93 -9.51 -2.23 -17.17
CA ALA A 93 -10.26 -1.15 -16.51
C ALA A 93 -9.60 0.23 -16.73
N LEU A 94 -8.27 0.29 -16.86
CA LEU A 94 -7.54 1.53 -17.11
C LEU A 94 -7.77 2.09 -18.53
N VAL A 95 -7.96 1.20 -19.51
CA VAL A 95 -8.13 1.56 -20.94
C VAL A 95 -9.53 2.13 -21.20
N LYS A 96 -10.55 1.65 -20.47
CA LYS A 96 -11.93 2.14 -20.63
C LYS A 96 -12.09 3.63 -20.28
N ARG A 97 -11.29 4.15 -19.33
CA ARG A 97 -11.39 5.56 -18.91
C ARG A 97 -10.91 6.56 -19.97
N THR A 98 -10.08 6.10 -20.91
CA THR A 98 -9.36 6.97 -21.84
C THR A 98 -9.82 6.86 -23.28
N SER A 99 -10.76 5.94 -23.62
CA SER A 99 -11.02 5.65 -25.03
C SER A 99 -12.45 5.23 -25.37
N GLU A 100 -13.21 6.20 -25.88
CA GLU A 100 -14.21 6.07 -26.96
C GLU A 100 -13.74 5.23 -28.16
N LYS A 101 -12.44 4.91 -28.27
CA LYS A 101 -11.87 4.16 -29.40
C LYS A 101 -12.09 2.65 -29.27
N ARG A 102 -13.28 2.23 -29.69
CA ARG A 102 -13.57 0.90 -30.22
C ARG A 102 -12.55 0.49 -31.31
N ARG A 103 -12.40 -0.83 -31.44
CA ARG A 103 -11.94 -1.64 -32.60
C ARG A 103 -10.55 -2.28 -32.44
N ARG A 104 -10.55 -3.62 -32.53
CA ARG A 104 -9.41 -4.57 -32.51
C ARG A 104 -8.85 -4.93 -31.13
N ARG A 105 -9.71 -5.40 -30.22
CA ARG A 105 -9.25 -6.05 -28.99
C ARG A 105 -8.78 -7.47 -29.33
N ARG A 106 -7.46 -7.66 -29.52
CA ARG A 106 -6.84 -8.98 -29.30
C ARG A 106 -7.33 -9.47 -27.94
N LYS A 107 -7.91 -10.67 -27.89
CA LYS A 107 -8.43 -11.32 -26.68
C LYS A 107 -7.25 -11.56 -25.74
N ARG A 108 -6.83 -10.52 -24.99
CA ARG A 108 -5.76 -10.66 -24.00
C ARG A 108 -6.29 -11.54 -22.89
N ASP A 109 -5.42 -12.39 -22.35
CA ASP A 109 -5.78 -13.28 -21.26
C ASP A 109 -6.29 -12.48 -20.06
N ARG A 110 -7.57 -12.66 -19.74
CA ARG A 110 -8.25 -11.98 -18.64
C ARG A 110 -7.77 -12.45 -17.26
N ARG A 111 -6.97 -13.53 -17.21
CA ARG A 111 -6.43 -14.08 -15.97
C ARG A 111 -5.25 -13.28 -15.41
N ILE A 112 -4.72 -12.31 -16.16
CA ILE A 112 -3.58 -11.50 -15.73
C ILE A 112 -4.07 -10.36 -14.83
N THR A 113 -3.95 -10.55 -13.52
CA THR A 113 -4.20 -9.51 -12.53
C THR A 113 -2.95 -8.68 -12.28
N ASN A 114 -3.07 -7.35 -12.37
CA ASN A 114 -2.03 -6.43 -11.93
C ASN A 114 -2.27 -6.04 -10.46
N TYR A 115 -1.19 -5.72 -9.75
CA TYR A 115 -1.23 -5.19 -8.40
C TYR A 115 -0.73 -3.76 -8.44
N ASN A 116 -1.41 -2.85 -7.74
CA ASN A 116 -1.04 -1.44 -7.65
C ASN A 116 -1.25 -0.92 -6.22
N ILE A 117 -0.58 0.17 -5.86
CA ILE A 117 -0.72 0.81 -4.55
C ILE A 117 -2.11 1.45 -4.39
N VAL A 118 -2.64 1.43 -3.17
CA VAL A 118 -3.95 2.06 -2.86
C VAL A 118 -3.81 3.58 -2.69
N SER A 119 -2.77 4.05 -2.00
CA SER A 119 -2.52 5.47 -1.70
C SER A 119 -1.12 5.91 -2.14
N THR A 120 -1.04 7.12 -2.70
CA THR A 120 0.21 7.77 -3.13
C THR A 120 0.98 8.40 -1.96
N ILE A 121 0.32 8.60 -0.81
CA ILE A 121 0.77 9.42 0.33
C ILE A 121 1.73 8.65 1.25
N LEU A 122 2.68 7.90 0.68
CA LEU A 122 3.79 7.35 1.46
C LEU A 122 5.00 8.28 1.32
N PRO A 123 5.28 9.18 2.29
CA PRO A 123 6.53 9.95 2.30
C PRO A 123 7.70 8.99 2.56
N PHE A 124 8.59 8.90 1.57
CA PHE A 124 9.81 8.07 1.54
C PHE A 124 10.90 8.58 2.51
N VAL A 125 10.58 8.88 3.76
CA VAL A 125 11.64 9.18 4.75
C VAL A 125 12.14 7.86 5.35
N MET A 126 12.70 6.99 4.51
CA MET A 126 13.28 5.69 4.93
C MET A 126 14.63 5.41 4.25
N ALA A 127 15.29 6.44 3.69
CA ALA A 127 16.61 6.33 3.05
C ALA A 127 17.67 7.28 3.63
N GLU A 128 17.41 7.89 4.78
CA GLU A 128 18.42 8.63 5.54
C GLU A 128 18.68 7.87 6.85
N VAL A 129 19.69 7.01 6.81
CA VAL A 129 20.45 6.53 7.97
C VAL A 129 21.92 6.55 7.55
#